data_AF-A0A4R2LFQ6-F1
#
_entry.id   AF-A0A4R2LFQ6-F1
#
_cell.length_a   1.000
_cell.length_b   1.000
_cell.length_c   1.000
_cell.angle_alpha   90.00
_cell.angle_beta   90.00
_cell.angle_gamma   90.00
#
_symmetry.space_group_name_H-M   'P 1'
#
loop_
_entity.id
_entity.type
_entity.pdbx_description
1 polymer ?
#
loop_
_entity_poly.entity_id
_entity_poly.type
_entity_poly.pdbx_seq_one_letter_code
_entity_poly.pdbx_strand_id
1 'polypeptide(L)'
;MKKTLFVIMAVVLPLVFSACSSGGNEIDTSDVITLNKSEVELLHNETFQLKISGNNNRLVFEVENENIAKVDENGLITGNVKGETNVVVKAGKSSAKCSVKVNTSVNDIREPYFLFGKGYDEVNRIVTADKEPIVVGSLERKPGRSISFRTSENYVQYIYAYLFDDTEKLDKISIMIDCRRYKTEYYRLLDFALERYFIVSQPGTMKYNLMSIDKKMIVSTDLKTEVFSLMFRENN
;
A
#
# COMPACT_ATOMS: atom_id res chain seq x y z
N MET A 1 60.18 -3.71 60.57
CA MET A 1 59.54 -3.91 61.90
C MET A 1 59.81 -2.67 62.76
N LYS A 2 58.75 -1.96 63.17
CA LYS A 2 58.60 -0.91 64.22
C LYS A 2 57.29 -0.18 63.87
N LYS A 3 56.09 -0.63 64.26
CA LYS A 3 55.35 -0.60 65.56
C LYS A 3 55.25 0.80 66.19
N THR A 4 54.01 1.10 66.65
CA THR A 4 53.41 2.24 67.43
C THR A 4 52.64 3.24 66.56
N LEU A 5 51.31 3.42 66.55
CA LEU A 5 50.15 3.31 67.48
C LEU A 5 49.92 4.53 68.43
N PHE A 6 48.66 5.03 68.39
CA PHE A 6 47.96 6.08 69.16
C PHE A 6 48.31 7.54 68.79
N VAL A 7 47.36 8.46 68.55
CA VAL A 7 46.35 8.98 69.49
C VAL A 7 45.03 9.41 68.79
N ILE A 8 43.92 9.08 69.45
CA ILE A 8 42.54 9.50 69.18
C ILE A 8 42.35 10.94 69.66
N MET A 9 41.77 11.82 68.85
CA MET A 9 41.17 13.06 69.35
C MET A 9 39.78 13.24 68.74
N ALA A 10 38.78 12.92 69.54
CA ALA A 10 37.38 13.19 69.28
C ALA A 10 37.12 14.69 69.40
N VAL A 11 36.59 15.30 68.33
CA VAL A 11 35.97 16.63 68.38
C VAL A 11 34.52 16.45 67.94
N VAL A 12 33.64 16.50 68.92
CA VAL A 12 32.19 16.58 68.77
C VAL A 12 31.82 18.06 68.78
N LEU A 13 31.16 18.56 67.73
CA LEU A 13 30.49 19.87 67.66
C LEU A 13 29.30 19.76 66.69
N PRO A 14 28.22 20.58 66.81
CA PRO A 14 26.86 20.09 66.92
C PRO A 14 26.06 20.20 65.62
N LEU A 15 25.00 19.38 65.54
CA LEU A 15 23.92 19.43 64.57
C LEU A 15 23.29 20.82 64.46
N VAL A 16 23.28 21.38 63.25
CA VAL A 16 22.34 22.43 62.83
C VAL A 16 21.37 21.80 61.83
N PHE A 17 20.08 21.92 62.12
CA PHE A 17 18.97 21.42 61.32
C PHE A 17 18.65 22.32 60.11
N SER A 18 17.98 21.69 59.14
CA SER A 18 17.21 22.27 58.02
C SER A 18 18.06 22.73 56.83
N ALA A 19 17.70 22.46 55.57
CA ALA A 19 16.42 22.09 54.99
C ALA A 19 16.67 21.33 53.68
N CYS A 20 15.66 20.59 53.22
CA CYS A 20 15.58 19.97 51.91
C CYS A 20 16.27 20.79 50.81
N SER A 21 17.34 20.26 50.24
CA SER A 21 17.47 20.36 48.79
C SER A 21 16.45 19.38 48.25
N SER A 22 15.31 19.92 47.83
CA SER A 22 14.26 19.21 47.12
C SER A 22 14.90 18.24 46.13
N GLY A 23 14.61 16.95 46.29
CA GLY A 23 14.61 16.03 45.17
C GLY A 23 13.65 16.59 44.14
N GLY A 24 14.18 17.45 43.27
CA GLY A 24 13.55 17.75 42.01
C GLY A 24 13.55 16.43 41.27
N ASN A 25 12.39 15.78 41.22
CA ASN A 25 12.09 15.05 40.01
C ASN A 25 12.19 16.10 38.90
N GLU A 26 13.32 16.11 38.19
CA GLU A 26 13.29 16.52 36.80
C GLU A 26 12.19 15.66 36.18
N ILE A 27 10.99 16.23 36.05
CA ILE A 27 10.04 15.71 35.10
C ILE A 27 10.76 15.91 33.79
N ASP A 28 11.32 14.81 33.28
CA ASP A 28 11.91 14.72 31.96
C ASP A 28 10.82 15.14 30.97
N THR A 29 10.83 16.43 30.62
CA THR A 29 9.92 17.00 29.64
C THR A 29 10.25 16.54 28.22
N SER A 30 11.21 15.60 28.04
CA SER A 30 11.57 15.05 26.74
C SER A 30 10.69 13.89 26.26
N ASP A 31 9.55 13.62 26.92
CA ASP A 31 8.64 12.56 26.49
C ASP A 31 7.65 12.98 25.38
N VAL A 32 7.59 14.24 24.93
CA VAL A 32 6.62 14.65 23.89
C VAL A 32 7.17 14.40 22.48
N ILE A 33 6.57 13.45 21.76
CA ILE A 33 6.85 13.21 20.33
C ILE A 33 6.07 14.23 19.49
N THR A 34 6.79 15.05 18.72
CA THR A 34 6.20 15.96 17.73
C THR A 34 6.57 15.51 16.33
N LEU A 35 5.57 15.35 15.46
CA LEU A 35 5.77 15.02 14.05
C LEU A 35 5.76 16.29 13.19
N ASN A 36 6.60 16.36 12.16
CA ASN A 36 6.51 17.44 11.16
C ASN A 36 5.19 17.41 10.37
N LYS A 37 4.58 16.23 10.24
CA LYS A 37 3.26 16.00 9.64
C LYS A 37 2.55 14.86 10.36
N SER A 38 1.26 15.04 10.63
CA SER A 38 0.37 13.99 11.13
C SER A 38 -0.42 13.29 10.02
N GLU A 39 -0.36 13.81 8.79
CA GLU A 39 -0.99 13.25 7.60
C GLU A 39 -0.16 13.57 6.36
N VAL A 40 -0.04 12.60 5.45
CA VAL A 40 0.63 12.72 4.16
C VAL A 40 -0.18 12.02 3.07
N GLU A 41 -0.25 12.65 1.90
CA GLU A 41 -0.73 12.03 0.68
C GLU A 41 0.46 11.75 -0.24
N LEU A 42 0.52 10.55 -0.82
CA LEU A 42 1.59 10.08 -1.68
C LEU A 42 1.03 9.44 -2.94
N LEU A 43 1.77 9.49 -4.04
CA LEU A 43 1.58 8.58 -5.17
C LEU A 43 2.33 7.26 -4.97
N HIS A 44 2.04 6.28 -5.83
CA HIS A 44 2.82 5.04 -5.91
C HIS A 44 4.33 5.33 -6.05
N ASN A 45 5.15 4.70 -5.22
CA ASN A 45 6.60 4.88 -5.08
C ASN A 45 7.06 6.28 -4.68
N GLU A 46 6.16 7.23 -4.43
CA GLU A 46 6.53 8.51 -3.83
C GLU A 46 6.99 8.30 -2.38
N THR A 47 7.91 9.15 -1.94
CA THR A 47 8.47 9.06 -0.59
C THR A 47 8.30 10.34 0.20
N PHE A 48 8.21 10.21 1.52
CA PHE A 48 8.17 11.33 2.44
C PHE A 48 9.01 11.05 3.68
N GLN A 49 9.90 11.97 4.02
CA GLN A 49 10.69 11.89 5.24
C GLN A 49 9.87 12.39 6.45
N LEU A 50 9.43 11.47 7.30
CA LEU A 50 8.85 11.80 8.59
C LEU A 50 9.96 12.25 9.55
N LYS A 51 9.82 13.45 10.10
CA LYS A 51 10.79 14.03 11.05
C LYS A 51 10.14 14.14 12.42
N ILE A 52 10.87 13.71 13.44
CA ILE A 52 10.44 13.72 14.83
C ILE A 52 11.33 14.67 15.62
N SER A 53 10.71 15.46 16.49
CA SER A 53 11.37 16.35 17.44
C SER A 53 10.73 16.23 18.83
N GLY A 54 11.41 16.78 19.84
CA GLY A 54 10.93 16.83 21.23
C GLY A 54 11.28 15.61 22.09
N ASN A 55 11.90 14.57 21.52
CA ASN A 55 12.26 13.34 22.22
C ASN A 55 13.68 12.87 21.85
N ASN A 56 14.47 12.44 22.85
CA ASN A 56 15.85 11.94 22.69
C ASN A 56 15.96 10.41 22.76
N ASN A 57 14.85 9.70 22.96
CA ASN A 57 14.83 8.24 22.98
C ASN A 57 15.03 7.67 21.58
N ARG A 58 15.45 6.40 21.53
CA ARG A 58 15.46 5.63 20.30
C ARG A 58 14.06 5.56 19.70
N LEU A 59 13.96 5.92 18.42
CA LEU A 59 12.73 5.84 17.65
C LEU A 59 12.51 4.42 17.12
N VAL A 60 11.25 4.00 17.13
CA VAL A 60 10.78 2.77 16.48
C VAL A 60 9.62 3.13 15.57
N PHE A 61 9.73 2.76 14.30
CA PHE A 61 8.71 2.98 13.28
C PHE A 61 8.03 1.66 12.94
N GLU A 62 6.71 1.68 12.87
CA GLU A 62 5.87 0.57 12.45
C GLU A 62 4.81 1.13 11.49
N VAL A 63 4.31 0.32 10.56
CA VAL A 63 3.18 0.66 9.71
C VAL A 63 2.07 -0.38 9.87
N GLU A 64 0.83 0.06 10.00
CA GLU A 64 -0.30 -0.83 10.28
C GLU A 64 -0.61 -1.78 9.10
N ASN A 65 -0.29 -1.37 7.88
CA ASN A 65 -0.42 -2.19 6.68
C ASN A 65 0.70 -1.90 5.68
N GLU A 66 1.71 -2.78 5.66
CA GLU A 66 2.88 -2.71 4.79
C GLU A 66 2.55 -2.82 3.30
N ASN A 67 1.39 -3.38 2.93
CA ASN A 67 0.99 -3.47 1.53
C ASN A 67 0.58 -2.10 0.97
N ILE A 68 0.08 -1.19 1.81
CA ILE A 68 -0.36 0.16 1.41
C ILE A 68 0.83 1.13 1.43
N ALA A 69 1.64 1.11 2.48
CA ALA A 69 2.85 1.93 2.58
C ALA A 69 3.89 1.22 3.45
N LYS A 70 5.17 1.58 3.30
CA LYS A 70 6.26 1.12 4.16
C LYS A 70 6.98 2.31 4.77
N VAL A 71 7.62 2.09 5.91
CA VAL A 71 8.51 3.05 6.56
C VAL A 71 9.82 2.34 6.90
N ASP A 72 10.95 2.96 6.60
CA ASP A 72 12.25 2.41 7.00
C ASP A 72 12.63 2.81 8.43
N GLU A 73 13.77 2.31 8.92
CA GLU A 73 14.28 2.61 10.26
C GLU A 73 14.62 4.10 10.48
N ASN A 74 14.75 4.88 9.41
CA ASN A 74 15.07 6.31 9.42
C ASN A 74 13.83 7.20 9.25
N GLY A 75 12.63 6.61 9.16
CA GLY A 75 11.37 7.35 8.98
C GLY A 75 11.08 7.78 7.54
N LEU A 76 11.74 7.18 6.54
CA LEU A 76 11.39 7.39 5.13
C LEU A 76 10.15 6.55 4.79
N ILE A 77 9.01 7.21 4.64
CA ILE A 77 7.75 6.61 4.22
C ILE A 77 7.78 6.46 2.70
N THR A 78 7.39 5.30 2.17
CA THR A 78 7.17 5.05 0.73
C THR A 78 5.73 4.58 0.50
N GLY A 79 5.01 5.21 -0.43
CA GLY A 79 3.70 4.74 -0.87
C GLY A 79 3.80 3.49 -1.74
N ASN A 80 3.06 2.43 -1.40
CA ASN A 80 3.06 1.17 -2.15
C ASN A 80 1.82 1.07 -3.03
N VAL A 81 0.64 0.75 -2.51
CA VAL A 81 -0.59 0.67 -3.34
C VAL A 81 -1.68 1.55 -2.77
N LYS A 82 -2.63 1.94 -3.62
CA LYS A 82 -3.78 2.77 -3.27
C LYS A 82 -4.47 2.27 -2.01
N GLY A 83 -4.65 3.18 -1.05
CA GLY A 83 -5.28 2.88 0.23
C GLY A 83 -4.85 3.85 1.31
N GLU A 84 -5.31 3.60 2.53
CA GLU A 84 -5.00 4.39 3.72
C GLU A 84 -4.43 3.48 4.81
N THR A 85 -3.36 3.93 5.47
CA THR A 85 -2.70 3.21 6.57
C THR A 85 -2.06 4.21 7.53
N ASN A 86 -1.69 3.79 8.73
CA ASN A 86 -0.97 4.65 9.67
C ASN A 86 0.46 4.20 9.86
N VAL A 87 1.38 5.16 9.87
CA VAL A 87 2.72 4.99 10.42
C VAL A 87 2.69 5.36 11.90
N VAL A 88 3.07 4.43 12.76
CA VAL A 88 3.15 4.59 14.21
C VAL A 88 4.60 4.77 14.61
N VAL A 89 4.90 5.87 15.30
CA VAL A 89 6.23 6.15 15.85
C VAL A 89 6.19 6.01 17.36
N LYS A 90 7.10 5.23 17.93
CA LYS A 90 7.26 5.05 19.38
C LYS A 90 8.63 5.57 19.82
N ALA A 91 8.65 6.28 20.94
CA ALA A 91 9.88 6.77 21.57
C ALA A 91 9.72 6.69 23.10
N GLY A 92 10.40 5.75 23.74
CA GLY A 92 10.19 5.47 25.17
C GLY A 92 8.73 5.07 25.46
N LYS A 93 8.05 5.85 26.31
CA LYS A 93 6.63 5.63 26.67
C LYS A 93 5.64 6.35 25.75
N SER A 94 6.14 7.17 24.83
CA SER A 94 5.31 8.01 23.98
C SER A 94 5.11 7.38 22.62
N SER A 95 3.97 7.70 22.01
CA SER A 95 3.64 7.28 20.65
C SER A 95 2.92 8.39 19.88
N ALA A 96 3.16 8.45 18.58
CA ALA A 96 2.45 9.33 17.66
C ALA A 96 2.08 8.55 16.39
N LYS A 97 1.07 9.05 15.66
CA LYS A 97 0.64 8.46 14.38
C LYS A 97 0.68 9.50 13.26
N CYS A 98 1.11 9.05 12.08
CA CYS A 98 0.98 9.77 10.82
C CYS A 98 0.04 8.97 9.91
N SER A 99 -1.07 9.58 9.50
CA SER A 99 -1.97 9.02 8.49
C SER A 99 -1.31 9.08 7.11
N VAL A 100 -1.29 7.99 6.37
CA VAL A 100 -0.71 7.90 5.03
C VAL A 100 -1.81 7.47 4.07
N LYS A 101 -2.08 8.32 3.09
CA LYS A 101 -2.98 8.02 1.98
C LYS A 101 -2.19 7.90 0.69
N VAL A 102 -2.31 6.75 0.03
CA VAL A 102 -1.66 6.50 -1.26
C VAL A 102 -2.70 6.60 -2.38
N ASN A 103 -2.42 7.46 -3.36
CA ASN A 103 -3.27 7.73 -4.51
C ASN A 103 -2.66 7.14 -5.80
N THR A 104 -3.51 6.97 -6.81
CA THR A 104 -3.15 6.49 -8.17
C THR A 104 -2.82 7.66 -9.10
N SER A 105 -1.85 7.47 -10.00
CA SER A 105 -1.58 8.42 -11.08
C SER A 105 -2.29 8.01 -12.38
N VAL A 106 -2.47 6.70 -12.61
CA VAL A 106 -3.19 6.17 -13.78
C VAL A 106 -4.68 6.04 -13.46
N ASN A 107 -5.44 7.08 -13.82
CA ASN A 107 -6.88 7.22 -13.52
C ASN A 107 -7.78 7.24 -14.76
N ASP A 108 -7.20 7.26 -15.96
CA ASP A 108 -7.91 7.27 -17.24
C ASP A 108 -8.32 5.85 -17.68
N ILE A 109 -7.56 4.82 -17.30
CA ILE A 109 -7.96 3.43 -17.52
C ILE A 109 -9.12 3.09 -16.58
N ARG A 110 -10.27 2.77 -17.16
CA ARG A 110 -11.49 2.43 -16.40
C ARG A 110 -11.33 1.15 -15.56
N GLU A 111 -11.76 1.19 -14.31
CA GLU A 111 -11.84 -0.03 -13.50
C GLU A 111 -12.96 -0.96 -14.03
N PRO A 112 -12.72 -2.27 -14.15
CA PRO A 112 -13.75 -3.20 -14.59
C PRO A 112 -14.81 -3.40 -13.50
N TYR A 113 -15.99 -3.85 -13.91
CA TYR A 113 -17.04 -4.21 -12.97
C TYR A 113 -16.78 -5.61 -12.41
N PHE A 114 -16.32 -5.71 -11.16
CA PHE A 114 -16.02 -6.99 -10.49
C PHE A 114 -17.28 -7.75 -10.06
N LEU A 115 -18.06 -8.22 -11.04
CA LEU A 115 -19.33 -8.92 -10.86
C LEU A 115 -19.14 -10.45 -10.77
N PHE A 116 -18.11 -10.91 -10.06
CA PHE A 116 -17.80 -12.34 -9.95
C PHE A 116 -19.00 -13.12 -9.42
N GLY A 117 -19.21 -14.33 -9.95
CA GLY A 117 -20.36 -15.18 -9.60
C GLY A 117 -21.71 -14.73 -10.18
N LYS A 118 -21.79 -13.59 -10.88
CA LYS A 118 -23.03 -13.13 -11.54
C LYS A 118 -23.25 -13.82 -12.88
N GLY A 119 -24.53 -13.96 -13.26
CA GLY A 119 -24.93 -14.60 -14.51
C GLY A 119 -24.74 -13.68 -15.73
N TYR A 120 -24.69 -14.28 -16.92
CA TYR A 120 -24.45 -13.58 -18.19
C TYR A 120 -25.33 -12.34 -18.40
N ASP A 121 -26.65 -12.46 -18.24
CA ASP A 121 -27.59 -11.38 -18.54
C ASP A 121 -27.39 -10.15 -17.63
N GLU A 122 -27.14 -10.38 -16.33
CA GLU A 122 -26.87 -9.32 -15.36
C GLU A 122 -25.59 -8.58 -15.71
N VAL A 123 -24.51 -9.34 -15.99
CA VAL A 123 -23.23 -8.77 -16.37
C VAL A 123 -23.34 -8.02 -17.69
N ASN A 124 -23.94 -8.62 -18.73
CA ASN A 124 -24.11 -8.00 -20.04
C ASN A 124 -24.85 -6.67 -19.92
N ARG A 125 -25.96 -6.65 -19.21
CA ARG A 125 -26.72 -5.42 -18.95
C ARG A 125 -25.87 -4.34 -18.29
N ILE A 126 -25.09 -4.67 -17.26
CA ILE A 126 -24.30 -3.67 -16.52
C ILE A 126 -23.11 -3.18 -17.35
N VAL A 127 -22.32 -4.08 -17.92
CA VAL A 127 -21.03 -3.72 -18.54
C VAL A 127 -21.20 -3.06 -19.91
N THR A 128 -22.38 -3.20 -20.53
CA THR A 128 -22.73 -2.55 -21.80
C THR A 128 -23.63 -1.33 -21.63
N ALA A 129 -24.13 -1.04 -20.42
CA ALA A 129 -25.01 0.11 -20.16
C ALA A 129 -24.36 1.46 -20.48
N ASP A 130 -23.06 1.58 -20.24
CA ASP A 130 -22.34 2.86 -20.24
C ASP A 130 -21.54 3.16 -21.52
N LYS A 131 -21.61 2.33 -22.57
CA LYS A 131 -20.77 2.49 -23.78
C LYS A 131 -21.51 2.11 -25.04
N GLU A 132 -21.40 2.93 -26.09
CA GLU A 132 -21.62 2.50 -27.47
C GLU A 132 -20.60 1.40 -27.78
N PRO A 133 -20.97 0.12 -27.76
CA PRO A 133 -19.99 -0.92 -27.97
C PRO A 133 -19.71 -0.92 -29.47
N ILE A 134 -18.46 -0.72 -29.88
CA ILE A 134 -17.99 -1.44 -31.07
C ILE A 134 -17.99 -2.90 -30.63
N VAL A 135 -19.13 -3.55 -30.79
CA VAL A 135 -19.29 -5.00 -30.64
C VAL A 135 -18.30 -5.57 -31.64
N VAL A 136 -17.13 -5.98 -31.16
CA VAL A 136 -16.27 -6.84 -31.93
C VAL A 136 -17.11 -8.08 -32.12
N GLY A 137 -17.67 -8.23 -33.33
CA GLY A 137 -18.58 -9.29 -33.68
C GLY A 137 -18.11 -10.55 -32.98
N SER A 138 -19.01 -11.11 -32.17
CA SER A 138 -18.81 -12.37 -31.49
C SER A 138 -17.98 -13.26 -32.40
N LEU A 139 -16.69 -13.41 -32.09
CA LEU A 139 -15.92 -14.52 -32.63
C LEU A 139 -16.53 -15.70 -31.90
N GLU A 140 -17.65 -16.18 -32.44
CA GLU A 140 -18.39 -17.28 -31.87
C GLU A 140 -17.43 -18.45 -31.71
N ARG A 141 -17.07 -18.71 -30.46
CA ARG A 141 -16.98 -20.07 -29.96
C ARG A 141 -18.03 -20.20 -28.86
N LYS A 142 -19.29 -20.06 -29.29
CA LYS A 142 -20.57 -20.12 -28.54
C LYS A 142 -21.02 -18.80 -27.89
N PRO A 143 -22.22 -18.28 -28.24
CA PRO A 143 -22.94 -17.32 -27.40
C PRO A 143 -22.98 -17.82 -25.94
N GLY A 144 -22.74 -16.93 -24.95
CA GLY A 144 -22.84 -17.25 -23.52
C GLY A 144 -21.52 -17.47 -22.75
N ARG A 145 -20.36 -17.61 -23.42
CA ARG A 145 -19.07 -17.83 -22.72
C ARG A 145 -18.23 -16.59 -22.45
N SER A 146 -18.48 -15.49 -23.15
CA SER A 146 -17.85 -14.21 -22.83
C SER A 146 -18.64 -13.00 -23.34
N ILE A 147 -18.38 -11.85 -22.72
CA ILE A 147 -18.76 -10.52 -23.20
C ILE A 147 -17.47 -9.76 -23.44
N SER A 148 -17.34 -9.06 -24.56
CA SER A 148 -16.15 -8.26 -24.84
C SER A 148 -16.50 -6.96 -25.54
N PHE A 149 -15.81 -5.89 -25.16
CA PHE A 149 -15.96 -4.58 -25.78
C PHE A 149 -14.63 -3.84 -25.78
N ARG A 150 -14.54 -2.82 -26.63
CA ARG A 150 -13.38 -1.94 -26.72
C ARG A 150 -13.70 -0.59 -26.10
N THR A 151 -12.73 0.00 -25.44
CA THR A 151 -12.75 1.41 -25.02
C THR A 151 -11.50 2.09 -25.51
N SER A 152 -11.58 3.39 -25.73
CA SER A 152 -10.46 4.21 -26.17
C SER A 152 -10.24 5.30 -25.14
N GLU A 153 -9.09 5.30 -24.48
CA GLU A 153 -8.68 6.33 -23.53
C GLU A 153 -7.38 6.92 -24.05
N ASN A 154 -7.29 8.25 -24.18
CA ASN A 154 -6.07 8.92 -24.68
C ASN A 154 -5.51 8.31 -25.98
N TYR A 155 -6.39 7.98 -26.94
CA TYR A 155 -6.07 7.32 -28.23
C TYR A 155 -5.55 5.87 -28.12
N VAL A 156 -5.42 5.34 -26.91
CA VAL A 156 -5.07 3.94 -26.63
C VAL A 156 -6.33 3.11 -26.50
N GLN A 157 -6.37 1.99 -27.23
CA GLN A 157 -7.52 1.10 -27.21
C GLN A 157 -7.26 -0.08 -26.27
N TYR A 158 -8.17 -0.26 -25.32
CA TYR A 158 -8.20 -1.40 -24.41
C TYR A 158 -9.38 -2.31 -24.75
N ILE A 159 -9.16 -3.62 -24.65
CA ILE A 159 -10.21 -4.63 -24.79
C ILE A 159 -10.53 -5.15 -23.40
N TYR A 160 -11.80 -5.06 -23.02
CA TYR A 160 -12.31 -5.66 -21.80
C TYR A 160 -13.01 -6.95 -22.18
N ALA A 161 -12.71 -8.04 -21.49
CA ALA A 161 -13.36 -9.33 -21.66
C ALA A 161 -13.84 -9.86 -20.32
N TYR A 162 -15.09 -10.27 -20.26
CA TYR A 162 -15.75 -10.91 -19.13
C TYR A 162 -16.01 -12.36 -19.51
N LEU A 163 -15.40 -13.31 -18.80
CA LEU A 163 -15.39 -14.73 -19.14
C LEU A 163 -16.18 -15.52 -18.11
N PHE A 164 -17.11 -16.33 -18.59
CA PHE A 164 -17.99 -17.14 -17.77
C PHE A 164 -17.48 -18.58 -17.68
N ASP A 165 -17.66 -19.22 -16.53
CA ASP A 165 -17.38 -20.63 -16.34
C ASP A 165 -18.46 -21.53 -16.98
N ASP A 166 -18.32 -22.84 -16.83
CA ASP A 166 -19.26 -23.82 -17.38
C ASP A 166 -20.63 -23.82 -16.66
N THR A 167 -20.77 -23.06 -15.56
CA THR A 167 -22.03 -22.82 -14.84
C THR A 167 -22.66 -21.47 -15.18
N GLU A 168 -22.13 -20.80 -16.22
CA GLU A 168 -22.56 -19.49 -16.71
C GLU A 168 -22.40 -18.36 -15.68
N LYS A 169 -21.46 -18.52 -14.75
CA LYS A 169 -21.09 -17.49 -13.76
C LYS A 169 -19.81 -16.79 -14.17
N LEU A 170 -19.74 -15.48 -13.93
CA LEU A 170 -18.53 -14.71 -14.22
C LEU A 170 -17.38 -15.19 -13.33
N ASP A 171 -16.34 -15.73 -13.97
CA ASP A 171 -15.15 -16.30 -13.30
C ASP A 171 -13.93 -15.41 -13.49
N LYS A 172 -13.75 -14.83 -14.69
CA LYS A 172 -12.55 -14.04 -15.02
C LYS A 172 -12.91 -12.77 -15.74
N ILE A 173 -12.13 -11.73 -15.47
CA ILE A 173 -12.16 -10.49 -16.25
C ILE A 173 -10.75 -10.25 -16.81
N SER A 174 -10.65 -9.72 -18.01
CA SER A 174 -9.38 -9.37 -18.64
C SER A 174 -9.43 -7.95 -19.20
N ILE A 175 -8.35 -7.21 -19.01
CA ILE A 175 -8.07 -5.96 -19.73
C ILE A 175 -6.85 -6.22 -20.59
N MET A 176 -6.95 -5.97 -21.89
CA MET A 176 -5.91 -6.29 -22.86
C MET A 176 -5.54 -5.07 -23.70
N ILE A 177 -4.26 -4.99 -24.04
CA ILE A 177 -3.72 -4.00 -24.98
C ILE A 177 -2.89 -4.71 -26.06
N ASP A 178 -3.08 -4.31 -27.32
CA ASP A 178 -2.29 -4.81 -28.46
C ASP A 178 -0.98 -4.03 -28.55
N CYS A 179 0.12 -4.65 -28.09
CA CYS A 179 1.44 -4.04 -28.05
C CYS A 179 2.03 -3.82 -29.45
N ARG A 180 1.50 -4.46 -30.51
CA ARG A 180 1.93 -4.15 -31.89
C ARG A 180 1.53 -2.75 -32.30
N ARG A 181 0.35 -2.32 -31.82
CA ARG A 181 -0.21 -1.00 -32.08
C ARG A 181 0.25 0.04 -31.05
N TYR A 182 0.42 -0.39 -29.80
CA TYR A 182 0.72 0.48 -28.66
C TYR A 182 1.96 0.01 -27.89
N LYS A 183 3.13 0.05 -28.56
CA LYS A 183 4.38 -0.57 -28.09
C LYS A 183 4.87 -0.14 -26.71
N THR A 184 4.53 1.04 -26.23
CA THR A 184 4.97 1.59 -24.93
C THR A 184 3.86 1.67 -23.90
N GLU A 185 2.60 1.57 -24.33
CA GLU A 185 1.44 1.84 -23.48
C GLU A 185 1.08 0.66 -22.57
N TYR A 186 1.70 -0.50 -22.78
CA TYR A 186 1.54 -1.61 -21.84
C TYR A 186 2.09 -1.27 -20.46
N TYR A 187 3.09 -0.37 -20.35
CA TYR A 187 3.60 0.09 -19.06
C TYR A 187 2.52 0.84 -18.28
N ARG A 188 1.68 1.66 -18.94
CA ARG A 188 0.53 2.30 -18.28
C ARG A 188 -0.45 1.28 -17.73
N LEU A 189 -0.72 0.20 -18.47
CA LEU A 189 -1.61 -0.86 -17.99
C LEU A 189 -0.98 -1.64 -16.83
N LEU A 190 0.34 -1.83 -16.84
CA LEU A 190 1.06 -2.42 -15.71
C LEU A 190 1.02 -1.50 -14.48
N ASP A 191 1.32 -0.21 -14.66
CA ASP A 191 1.28 0.81 -13.59
C ASP A 191 -0.12 0.89 -12.99
N PHE A 192 -1.18 0.88 -13.81
CA PHE A 192 -2.56 0.80 -13.33
C PHE A 192 -2.77 -0.34 -12.32
N ALA A 193 -2.18 -1.51 -12.58
CA ALA A 193 -2.26 -2.67 -11.69
C ALA A 193 -1.36 -2.51 -10.45
N LEU A 194 -0.10 -2.09 -10.63
CA LEU A 194 0.87 -1.93 -9.54
C LEU A 194 0.48 -0.83 -8.55
N GLU A 195 -0.24 0.19 -9.00
CA GLU A 195 -0.78 1.24 -8.12
C GLU A 195 -1.96 0.74 -7.26
N ARG A 196 -2.58 -0.40 -7.57
CA ARG A 196 -3.84 -0.86 -6.93
C ARG A 196 -3.74 -2.20 -6.21
N TYR A 197 -2.81 -3.06 -6.63
CA TYR A 197 -2.71 -4.44 -6.16
C TYR A 197 -1.28 -4.73 -5.73
N PHE A 198 -1.10 -5.27 -4.53
CA PHE A 198 0.25 -5.53 -4.02
C PHE A 198 0.82 -6.81 -4.65
N ILE A 199 2.14 -6.82 -4.84
CA ILE A 199 2.84 -7.93 -5.48
C ILE A 199 2.93 -9.11 -4.51
N VAL A 200 2.40 -10.26 -4.94
CA VAL A 200 2.57 -11.56 -4.26
C VAL A 200 3.80 -12.29 -4.79
N SER A 201 4.02 -12.26 -6.10
CA SER A 201 5.24 -12.81 -6.73
C SER A 201 5.45 -12.25 -8.14
N GLN A 202 6.68 -12.34 -8.63
CA GLN A 202 7.06 -11.94 -9.98
C GLN A 202 7.83 -13.08 -10.67
N PRO A 203 7.15 -14.08 -11.26
CA PRO A 203 7.80 -15.25 -11.88
C PRO A 203 8.60 -14.93 -13.16
N GLY A 204 8.54 -13.70 -13.67
CA GLY A 204 9.35 -13.29 -14.80
C GLY A 204 9.16 -11.84 -15.19
N THR A 205 9.84 -11.43 -16.26
CA THR A 205 9.67 -10.10 -16.84
C THR A 205 8.22 -9.88 -17.22
N MET A 206 7.62 -8.80 -16.72
CA MET A 206 6.22 -8.43 -16.99
C MET A 206 5.15 -9.44 -16.56
N LYS A 207 5.53 -10.42 -15.72
CA LYS A 207 4.62 -11.41 -15.15
C LYS A 207 4.58 -11.21 -13.65
N TYR A 208 3.46 -10.69 -13.18
CA TYR A 208 3.19 -10.44 -11.77
C TYR A 208 1.97 -11.24 -11.36
N ASN A 209 2.03 -11.81 -10.16
CA ASN A 209 0.85 -12.21 -9.40
C ASN A 209 0.65 -11.14 -8.33
N LEU A 210 -0.48 -10.47 -8.38
CA LEU A 210 -0.87 -9.37 -7.52
C LEU A 210 -2.15 -9.73 -6.77
N MET A 211 -2.44 -9.01 -5.69
CA MET A 211 -3.63 -9.24 -4.88
C MET A 211 -4.23 -7.93 -4.36
N SER A 212 -5.55 -7.88 -4.22
CA SER A 212 -6.25 -6.77 -3.55
C SER A 212 -5.93 -6.73 -2.06
N ILE A 213 -5.96 -5.55 -1.44
CA ILE A 213 -5.67 -5.38 -0.01
C ILE A 213 -6.55 -6.26 0.89
N ASP A 214 -7.83 -6.42 0.54
CA ASP A 214 -8.77 -7.29 1.25
C ASP A 214 -8.58 -8.79 0.96
N LYS A 215 -7.61 -9.13 0.10
CA LYS A 215 -7.25 -10.48 -0.33
C LYS A 215 -8.36 -11.26 -1.02
N LYS A 216 -9.41 -10.58 -1.51
CA LYS A 216 -10.53 -11.23 -2.21
C LYS A 216 -10.33 -11.35 -3.72
N MET A 217 -9.33 -10.70 -4.28
CA MET A 217 -9.08 -10.70 -5.72
C MET A 217 -7.61 -10.91 -6.03
N ILE A 218 -7.35 -11.80 -6.98
CA ILE A 218 -6.05 -12.02 -7.58
C ILE A 218 -6.02 -11.32 -8.93
N VAL A 219 -4.91 -10.63 -9.22
CA VAL A 219 -4.65 -10.04 -10.53
C VAL A 219 -3.34 -10.58 -11.05
N SER A 220 -3.36 -11.22 -12.22
CA SER A 220 -2.15 -11.71 -12.87
C SER A 220 -1.88 -10.93 -14.14
N THR A 221 -0.62 -10.61 -14.41
CA THR A 221 -0.21 -10.01 -15.68
C THR A 221 0.45 -11.04 -16.58
N ASP A 222 0.23 -10.92 -17.89
CA ASP A 222 0.89 -11.77 -18.87
C ASP A 222 1.16 -10.98 -20.16
N LEU A 223 2.32 -11.23 -20.78
CA LEU A 223 2.68 -10.73 -22.09
C LEU A 223 2.86 -11.94 -23.02
N LYS A 224 1.89 -12.17 -23.91
CA LYS A 224 1.89 -13.26 -24.87
C LYS A 224 1.64 -12.74 -26.27
N THR A 225 2.46 -13.14 -27.23
CA THR A 225 2.21 -12.88 -28.66
C THR A 225 1.82 -11.41 -28.94
N GLU A 226 2.58 -10.47 -28.37
CA GLU A 226 2.37 -9.03 -28.50
C GLU A 226 1.06 -8.48 -27.90
N VAL A 227 0.44 -9.19 -26.96
CA VAL A 227 -0.69 -8.70 -26.16
C VAL A 227 -0.26 -8.72 -24.70
N PHE A 228 -0.31 -7.55 -24.07
CA PHE A 228 -0.20 -7.44 -22.62
C PHE A 228 -1.61 -7.49 -22.02
N SER A 229 -1.78 -8.25 -20.95
CA SER A 229 -3.08 -8.44 -20.32
C SER A 229 -2.98 -8.42 -18.80
N LEU A 230 -4.00 -7.83 -18.17
CA LEU A 230 -4.33 -8.04 -16.76
C LEU A 230 -5.50 -9.00 -16.69
N MET A 231 -5.40 -10.03 -15.86
CA MET A 231 -6.48 -10.98 -15.61
C MET A 231 -6.86 -10.93 -14.13
N PHE A 232 -8.14 -10.69 -13.86
CA PHE A 232 -8.72 -10.60 -12.53
C PHE A 232 -9.55 -11.84 -12.26
N ARG A 233 -9.45 -12.37 -11.04
CA ARG A 233 -10.28 -13.47 -10.52
C ARG A 233 -10.55 -13.29 -9.04
N GLU A 234 -11.65 -13.86 -8.58
CA GLU A 234 -11.91 -13.98 -7.14
C GLU A 234 -10.91 -14.95 -6.50
N ASN A 235 -10.48 -14.62 -5.27
CA ASN A 235 -9.63 -15.46 -4.44
C ASN A 235 -10.53 -16.25 -3.47
N ASN A 236 -10.88 -17.47 -3.87
CA ASN A 236 -11.72 -18.40 -3.08
C ASN A 236 -10.88 -19.28 -2.15
#